data_AF-A0A519CBW1-F1
#
_entry.id   AF-A0A519CBW1-F1
#
_cell.length_a   1.000
_cell.length_b   1.000
_cell.length_c   1.000
_cell.angle_alpha   90.00
_cell.angle_beta   90.00
_cell.angle_gamma   90.00
#
_symmetry.space_group_name_H-M   'P 1'
#
loop_
_entity.id
_entity.type
_entity.pdbx_description
1 polymer ?
#
loop_
_entity_poly.entity_id
_entity_poly.type
_entity_poly.pdbx_seq_one_letter_code
_entity_poly.pdbx_strand_id
1 'polypeptide(L)'
;MRKTEKVLLVKAFPYPHVIVKDFLDESTLDLVIDALAGLEYDFKESDLFSYWASVELTDIDHPAINILRDDLGDELWRKKVAEAFSSKPLSSIDMAAYVYGLGDFLLPHDDQVEERIIAYSLHLTPEITEDMGGSLQIFNVDENNNSKIADSIIPEYNSLIMFEVSKHSWHQVGEILQDIQRLTVTGWYHG
;
A
#
# COMPACT_ATOMS: atom_id res chain seq x y z
N MET A 1 12.33 5.55 -11.46
CA MET A 1 12.28 4.34 -12.25
C MET A 1 12.19 3.15 -11.33
N ARG A 2 11.35 2.19 -11.72
CA ARG A 2 11.33 0.87 -11.12
C ARG A 2 12.71 0.20 -11.24
N LYS A 3 13.23 -0.29 -10.12
CA LYS A 3 14.44 -1.12 -10.03
C LYS A 3 14.14 -2.58 -10.39
N THR A 4 12.89 -3.02 -10.21
CA THR A 4 12.43 -4.35 -10.62
C THR A 4 11.22 -4.27 -11.53
N GLU A 5 11.29 -5.04 -12.62
CA GLU A 5 10.22 -5.17 -13.62
C GLU A 5 9.44 -6.48 -13.46
N LYS A 6 9.63 -7.19 -12.34
CA LYS A 6 8.99 -8.47 -12.04
C LYS A 6 8.10 -8.35 -10.82
N VAL A 7 6.84 -8.72 -10.97
CA VAL A 7 5.97 -9.10 -9.86
C VAL A 7 6.32 -10.55 -9.52
N LEU A 8 6.81 -10.80 -8.30
CA LEU A 8 7.19 -12.13 -7.84
C LEU A 8 5.96 -13.03 -7.60
N LEU A 9 6.18 -14.24 -7.09
CA LEU A 9 5.13 -15.22 -6.81
C LEU A 9 4.07 -14.64 -5.87
N VAL A 10 2.83 -14.53 -6.35
CA VAL A 10 1.65 -14.20 -5.54
C VAL A 10 1.37 -15.36 -4.58
N LYS A 11 1.37 -15.06 -3.28
CA LYS A 11 0.93 -15.99 -2.24
C LYS A 11 -0.59 -16.06 -2.28
N ALA A 12 -1.14 -17.28 -2.43
CA ALA A 12 -2.59 -17.47 -2.53
C ALA A 12 -3.32 -17.40 -1.18
N PHE A 13 -2.64 -17.70 -0.07
CA PHE A 13 -3.22 -17.75 1.27
C PHE A 13 -2.66 -16.62 2.15
N PRO A 14 -3.50 -15.96 2.99
CA PRO A 14 -4.94 -16.18 3.20
C PRO A 14 -5.84 -15.62 2.09
N TYR A 15 -5.33 -14.70 1.28
CA TYR A 15 -5.87 -14.32 -0.03
C TYR A 15 -4.70 -13.86 -0.92
N PRO A 16 -4.88 -13.74 -2.25
CA PRO A 16 -3.83 -13.36 -3.18
C PRO A 16 -3.14 -12.06 -2.78
N HIS A 17 -1.86 -12.14 -2.44
CA HIS A 17 -1.01 -10.98 -2.14
C HIS A 17 0.45 -11.22 -2.53
N VAL A 18 1.19 -10.15 -2.77
CA VAL A 18 2.61 -10.19 -3.15
C VAL A 18 3.36 -9.01 -2.54
N ILE A 19 4.64 -9.23 -2.25
CA ILE A 19 5.57 -8.20 -1.79
C ILE A 19 6.67 -8.08 -2.84
N VAL A 20 6.80 -6.90 -3.45
CA VAL A 20 7.88 -6.55 -4.37
C VAL A 20 8.87 -5.67 -3.61
N LYS A 21 9.99 -6.27 -3.20
CA LYS A 21 11.07 -5.57 -2.50
C LYS A 21 11.91 -4.74 -3.48
N ASP A 22 12.61 -3.74 -2.96
CA ASP A 22 13.52 -2.90 -3.75
C ASP A 22 12.82 -2.34 -5.00
N PHE A 23 11.62 -1.78 -4.83
CA PHE A 23 10.74 -1.43 -5.93
C PHE A 23 11.30 -0.31 -6.81
N LEU A 24 11.72 0.80 -6.20
CA LEU A 24 12.31 1.96 -6.88
C LEU A 24 13.85 1.89 -6.84
N ASP A 25 14.51 2.50 -7.83
CA ASP A 25 15.94 2.78 -7.74
C ASP A 25 16.21 3.91 -6.71
N GLU A 26 17.45 3.97 -6.21
CA GLU A 26 17.85 4.91 -5.14
C GLU A 26 17.60 6.38 -5.53
N SER A 27 17.95 6.77 -6.76
CA SER A 27 17.78 8.15 -7.21
C SER A 27 16.31 8.58 -7.28
N THR A 28 15.43 7.65 -7.65
CA THR A 28 13.99 7.90 -7.71
C THR A 28 13.39 7.90 -6.32
N LEU A 29 13.82 6.98 -5.47
CA LEU A 29 13.38 6.89 -4.09
C LEU A 29 13.65 8.20 -3.34
N ASP A 30 14.86 8.76 -3.47
CA ASP A 30 15.23 10.04 -2.87
C ASP A 30 14.34 11.18 -3.40
N LEU A 31 14.17 11.29 -4.73
CA LEU A 31 13.33 12.31 -5.35
C LEU A 31 11.86 12.23 -4.89
N VAL A 32 11.34 11.01 -4.74
CA VAL A 32 9.97 10.77 -4.29
C VAL A 32 9.81 11.14 -2.81
N ILE A 33 10.73 10.73 -1.94
CA ILE A 33 10.69 11.07 -0.52
C ILE A 33 10.75 12.59 -0.32
N ASP A 34 11.66 13.28 -1.02
CA ASP A 34 11.76 14.74 -0.96
C ASP A 34 10.45 15.43 -1.41
N ALA A 35 9.84 14.93 -2.49
CA ALA A 35 8.57 15.47 -2.98
C ALA A 35 7.41 15.24 -1.99
N LEU A 36 7.34 14.04 -1.40
CA LEU A 36 6.30 13.69 -0.43
C LEU A 36 6.46 14.44 0.90
N ALA A 37 7.70 14.74 1.31
CA ALA A 37 7.99 15.54 2.50
C ALA A 37 7.56 17.01 2.34
N GLY A 38 7.48 17.50 1.10
CA GLY A 38 7.00 18.85 0.78
C GLY A 38 5.49 19.01 0.71
N LEU A 39 4.71 17.94 0.86
CA LEU A 39 3.25 17.98 0.81
C LEU A 39 2.65 18.48 2.13
N GLU A 40 1.46 19.07 2.04
CA GLU A 40 0.61 19.29 3.21
C GLU A 40 -0.14 18.00 3.55
N TYR A 41 -0.22 17.70 4.85
CA TYR A 41 -0.97 16.56 5.38
C TYR A 41 -1.99 17.05 6.39
N ASP A 42 -3.22 16.56 6.23
CA ASP A 42 -4.29 16.77 7.19
C ASP A 42 -4.41 15.56 8.11
N PHE A 43 -4.53 15.79 9.41
CA PHE A 43 -4.93 14.75 10.34
C PHE A 43 -6.38 14.32 10.07
N LYS A 44 -6.61 13.01 9.94
CA LYS A 44 -7.92 12.39 9.75
C LYS A 44 -8.12 11.33 10.82
N GLU A 45 -9.26 11.38 11.48
CA GLU A 45 -9.65 10.41 12.51
C GLU A 45 -11.12 10.03 12.33
N SER A 46 -11.43 8.75 12.56
CA SER A 46 -12.77 8.19 12.62
C SER A 46 -12.79 7.01 13.60
N ASP A 47 -13.94 6.33 13.69
CA ASP A 47 -14.04 5.06 14.38
C ASP A 47 -13.20 3.94 13.72
N LEU A 48 -12.88 4.08 12.43
CA LEU A 48 -12.12 3.09 11.65
C LEU A 48 -10.61 3.36 11.63
N PHE A 49 -10.16 4.61 11.78
CA PHE A 49 -8.75 4.97 11.57
C PHE A 49 -8.32 6.25 12.29
N SER A 50 -7.01 6.39 12.46
CA SER A 50 -6.31 7.63 12.82
C SER A 50 -5.00 7.68 12.02
N TYR A 51 -4.79 8.74 11.23
CA TYR A 51 -3.55 8.99 10.47
C TYR A 51 -3.52 10.41 9.89
N TRP A 52 -2.41 10.78 9.28
CA TRP A 52 -2.28 11.98 8.46
C TRP A 52 -2.34 11.61 6.97
N ALA A 53 -3.12 12.33 6.18
CA ALA A 53 -3.28 12.07 4.74
C ALA A 53 -2.96 13.30 3.90
N SER A 54 -2.28 13.09 2.77
CA SER A 54 -2.13 14.11 1.74
C SER A 54 -3.44 14.31 0.99
N VAL A 55 -3.48 15.31 0.10
CA VAL A 55 -4.44 15.33 -1.01
C VAL A 55 -4.26 14.10 -1.90
N GLU A 56 -5.28 13.78 -2.72
CA GLU A 56 -5.12 12.79 -3.79
C GLU A 56 -4.03 13.23 -4.77
N LEU A 57 -3.13 12.33 -5.10
CA LEU A 57 -1.95 12.61 -5.92
C LEU A 57 -2.14 12.17 -7.39
N THR A 58 -3.24 11.49 -7.69
CA THR A 58 -3.55 10.92 -9.01
C THR A 58 -3.41 11.95 -10.14
N ASP A 59 -3.93 13.15 -9.94
CA ASP A 59 -3.96 14.24 -10.95
C ASP A 59 -2.95 15.36 -10.66
N ILE A 60 -2.11 15.22 -9.65
CA ILE A 60 -1.08 16.22 -9.33
C ILE A 60 0.00 16.18 -10.42
N ASP A 61 0.32 17.36 -10.96
CA ASP A 61 1.42 17.55 -11.91
C ASP A 61 2.68 18.03 -11.16
N HIS A 62 3.50 17.09 -10.72
CA HIS A 62 4.78 17.34 -10.09
C HIS A 62 5.81 16.34 -10.62
N PRO A 63 7.03 16.75 -11.05
CA PRO A 63 7.96 15.86 -11.74
C PRO A 63 8.24 14.53 -11.04
N ALA A 64 8.51 14.54 -9.73
CA ALA A 64 8.75 13.31 -8.97
C ALA A 64 7.49 12.46 -8.75
N ILE A 65 6.32 13.10 -8.61
CA ILE A 65 5.03 12.41 -8.42
C ILE A 65 4.58 11.79 -9.74
N ASN A 66 4.85 12.44 -10.88
CA ASN A 66 4.63 11.91 -12.22
C ASN A 66 5.46 10.64 -12.44
N ILE A 67 6.76 10.68 -12.10
CA ILE A 67 7.64 9.49 -12.17
C ILE A 67 7.09 8.36 -11.29
N LEU A 68 6.70 8.67 -10.05
CA LEU A 68 6.12 7.66 -9.15
C LEU A 68 4.83 7.07 -9.70
N ARG A 69 3.94 7.88 -10.27
CA ARG A 69 2.68 7.44 -10.88
C ARG A 69 2.93 6.50 -12.07
N ASP A 70 3.90 6.83 -12.91
CA ASP A 70 4.30 5.97 -14.04
C ASP A 70 4.93 4.66 -13.53
N ASP A 71 5.79 4.74 -12.51
CA ASP A 71 6.42 3.56 -11.90
C ASP A 71 5.38 2.66 -11.20
N LEU A 72 4.36 3.21 -10.55
CA LEU A 72 3.29 2.43 -9.92
C LEU A 72 2.22 1.95 -10.90
N GLY A 73 2.11 2.56 -12.08
CA GLY A 73 0.85 2.49 -12.79
C GLY A 73 0.91 2.65 -14.29
N ASP A 74 2.06 2.63 -14.98
CA ASP A 74 2.06 2.64 -16.45
C ASP A 74 1.39 1.40 -17.06
N GLU A 75 1.10 1.45 -18.36
CA GLU A 75 0.40 0.38 -19.07
C GLU A 75 1.11 -0.98 -18.97
N LEU A 76 2.45 -0.97 -19.04
CA LEU A 76 3.25 -2.21 -19.00
C LEU A 76 3.18 -2.85 -17.61
N TRP A 77 3.27 -2.04 -16.57
CA TRP A 77 3.21 -2.49 -15.19
C TRP A 77 1.81 -2.98 -14.83
N ARG A 78 0.77 -2.22 -15.17
CA ARG A 78 -0.64 -2.65 -14.99
C ARG A 78 -0.92 -4.00 -15.64
N LYS A 79 -0.39 -4.24 -16.85
CA LYS A 79 -0.51 -5.54 -17.50
C LYS A 79 0.16 -6.67 -16.72
N LYS A 80 1.37 -6.44 -16.19
CA LYS A 80 2.08 -7.43 -15.37
C LYS A 80 1.37 -7.73 -14.05
N VAL A 81 0.83 -6.71 -13.39
CA VAL A 81 0.04 -6.87 -12.17
C VAL A 81 -1.21 -7.71 -12.48
N ALA A 82 -1.94 -7.39 -13.55
CA ALA A 82 -3.11 -8.16 -13.96
C ALA A 82 -2.78 -9.63 -14.26
N GLU A 83 -1.68 -9.89 -14.97
CA GLU A 83 -1.19 -11.25 -15.26
C GLU A 83 -0.80 -12.00 -13.98
N ALA A 84 -0.08 -11.35 -13.06
CA ALA A 84 0.38 -11.96 -11.82
C ALA A 84 -0.79 -12.39 -10.90
N PHE A 85 -1.82 -11.54 -10.80
CA PHE A 85 -3.02 -11.82 -10.01
C PHE A 85 -4.10 -12.61 -10.76
N SER A 86 -3.89 -12.89 -12.06
CA SER A 86 -4.94 -13.48 -12.92
C SER A 86 -6.25 -12.69 -12.89
N SER A 87 -6.17 -11.36 -12.80
CA SER A 87 -7.32 -10.46 -12.69
C SER A 87 -7.86 -10.00 -14.05
N LYS A 88 -8.98 -9.28 -14.04
CA LYS A 88 -9.38 -8.45 -15.19
C LYS A 88 -8.33 -7.38 -15.52
N PRO A 89 -8.27 -6.87 -16.77
CA PRO A 89 -7.37 -5.79 -17.16
C PRO A 89 -7.51 -4.57 -16.24
N LEU A 90 -6.39 -3.90 -15.97
CA LEU A 90 -6.33 -2.73 -15.09
C LEU A 90 -6.22 -1.45 -15.94
N SER A 91 -7.17 -0.54 -15.77
CA SER A 91 -7.36 0.66 -16.60
C SER A 91 -6.57 1.86 -16.09
N SER A 92 -6.59 2.10 -14.78
CA SER A 92 -5.96 3.24 -14.10
C SER A 92 -5.50 2.87 -12.69
N ILE A 93 -4.85 3.84 -12.03
CA ILE A 93 -4.59 3.81 -10.59
C ILE A 93 -5.09 5.10 -9.97
N ASP A 94 -5.40 5.06 -8.68
CA ASP A 94 -5.33 6.25 -7.81
C ASP A 94 -4.14 6.13 -6.86
N MET A 95 -3.74 7.24 -6.22
CA MET A 95 -2.74 7.19 -5.15
C MET A 95 -2.85 8.40 -4.21
N ALA A 96 -2.59 8.16 -2.92
CA ALA A 96 -2.43 9.19 -1.90
C ALA A 96 -1.31 8.79 -0.92
N ALA A 97 -0.72 9.78 -0.25
CA ALA A 97 0.29 9.54 0.77
C ALA A 97 -0.33 9.61 2.17
N TYR A 98 0.15 8.73 3.05
CA TYR A 98 -0.30 8.61 4.43
C TYR A 98 0.90 8.55 5.37
N VAL A 99 0.78 9.20 6.52
CA VAL A 99 1.75 9.13 7.61
C VAL A 99 1.02 8.65 8.86
N TYR A 100 1.50 7.54 9.43
CA TYR A 100 1.07 7.02 10.72
C TYR A 100 2.11 7.40 11.77
N GLY A 101 1.72 8.22 12.76
CA GLY A 101 2.50 8.58 13.94
C GLY A 101 2.13 7.72 15.16
N LEU A 102 2.72 8.01 16.33
CA LEU A 102 2.41 7.30 17.58
C LEU A 102 0.90 7.28 17.88
N GLY A 103 0.34 6.08 18.05
CA GLY A 103 -1.08 5.84 18.32
C GLY A 103 -1.98 5.80 17.08
N ASP A 104 -1.45 6.07 15.88
CA ASP A 104 -2.21 5.97 14.64
C ASP A 104 -2.42 4.51 14.22
N PHE A 105 -3.54 4.23 13.55
CA PHE A 105 -3.98 2.88 13.16
C PHE A 105 -4.98 2.93 11.99
N LEU A 106 -5.24 1.76 11.40
CA LEU A 106 -6.38 1.55 10.50
C LEU A 106 -6.98 0.18 10.80
N LEU A 107 -8.20 0.15 11.34
CA LEU A 107 -8.88 -1.06 11.82
C LEU A 107 -9.31 -1.99 10.67
N PRO A 108 -9.78 -3.23 10.97
CA PRO A 108 -10.11 -4.21 9.95
C PRO A 108 -11.15 -3.73 8.93
N HIS A 109 -10.81 -3.85 7.65
CA HIS A 109 -11.66 -3.55 6.50
C HIS A 109 -11.20 -4.39 5.29
N ASP A 110 -11.97 -4.39 4.20
CA ASP A 110 -11.75 -5.26 3.03
C ASP A 110 -11.54 -4.51 1.70
N ASP A 111 -11.50 -3.18 1.73
CA ASP A 111 -11.34 -2.30 0.57
C ASP A 111 -12.42 -2.40 -0.52
N GLN A 112 -13.56 -3.04 -0.26
CA GLN A 112 -14.62 -3.20 -1.25
C GLN A 112 -15.33 -1.88 -1.59
N VAL A 113 -14.77 -1.18 -2.57
CA VAL A 113 -15.42 -0.08 -3.30
C VAL A 113 -15.49 -0.49 -4.77
N GLU A 114 -16.51 -0.01 -5.48
CA GLU A 114 -16.69 -0.27 -6.90
C GLU A 114 -15.41 0.06 -7.70
N GLU A 115 -15.17 -0.72 -8.76
CA GLU A 115 -14.01 -0.59 -9.67
C GLU A 115 -12.63 -0.99 -9.12
N ARG A 116 -12.41 -1.00 -7.79
CA ARG A 116 -11.14 -1.46 -7.20
C ARG A 116 -10.89 -2.95 -7.45
N ILE A 117 -9.69 -3.29 -7.89
CA ILE A 117 -9.31 -4.69 -8.21
C ILE A 117 -8.12 -5.13 -7.36
N ILE A 118 -7.05 -4.33 -7.36
CA ILE A 118 -5.82 -4.63 -6.63
C ILE A 118 -5.53 -3.43 -5.75
N ALA A 119 -5.44 -3.63 -4.44
CA ALA A 119 -4.94 -2.62 -3.52
C ALA A 119 -3.41 -2.69 -3.48
N TYR A 120 -2.77 -1.55 -3.26
CA TYR A 120 -1.33 -1.51 -3.10
C TYR A 120 -0.87 -0.45 -2.09
N SER A 121 0.29 -0.71 -1.48
CA SER A 121 0.98 0.25 -0.62
C SER A 121 2.50 0.15 -0.82
N LEU A 122 3.12 1.29 -1.08
CA LEU A 122 4.57 1.47 -1.16
C LEU A 122 5.08 2.03 0.17
N HIS A 123 6.00 1.31 0.81
CA HIS A 123 6.51 1.66 2.14
C HIS A 123 7.84 2.41 2.05
N LEU A 124 7.88 3.61 2.64
CA LEU A 124 8.95 4.60 2.45
C LEU A 124 9.63 5.02 3.76
N THR A 125 9.44 4.27 4.84
CA THR A 125 10.15 4.50 6.11
C THR A 125 11.17 3.38 6.35
N PRO A 126 12.44 3.72 6.57
CA PRO A 126 13.47 2.73 6.91
C PRO A 126 13.34 2.22 8.36
N GLU A 127 13.95 1.07 8.63
CA GLU A 127 14.17 0.54 9.99
C GLU A 127 12.90 0.29 10.82
N ILE A 128 11.73 0.08 10.18
CA ILE A 128 10.52 -0.37 10.88
C ILE A 128 10.74 -1.77 11.44
N THR A 129 10.44 -1.92 12.73
CA THR A 129 10.58 -3.18 13.49
C THR A 129 9.22 -3.61 14.06
N GLU A 130 9.13 -4.85 14.53
CA GLU A 130 7.88 -5.40 15.07
C GLU A 130 7.40 -4.66 16.33
N ASP A 131 8.31 -4.24 17.21
CA ASP A 131 8.00 -3.52 18.45
C ASP A 131 7.56 -2.07 18.25
N MET A 132 7.75 -1.52 17.04
CA MET A 132 7.23 -0.21 16.65
C MET A 132 5.75 -0.26 16.24
N GLY A 133 5.18 -1.46 16.01
CA GLY A 133 3.82 -1.60 15.50
C GLY A 133 3.70 -1.28 14.00
N GLY A 134 2.53 -0.86 13.52
CA GLY A 134 2.35 -0.46 12.11
C GLY A 134 2.40 -1.59 11.07
N SER A 135 2.41 -2.85 11.51
CA SER A 135 2.39 -4.01 10.61
C SER A 135 1.10 -4.05 9.79
N LEU A 136 1.19 -4.46 8.52
CA LEU A 136 0.01 -4.85 7.75
C LEU A 136 -0.42 -6.24 8.23
N GLN A 137 -1.53 -6.29 8.95
CA GLN A 137 -2.07 -7.53 9.51
C GLN A 137 -3.17 -8.05 8.61
N ILE A 138 -2.97 -9.26 8.11
CA ILE A 138 -3.86 -9.91 7.16
C ILE A 138 -4.72 -10.91 7.92
N PHE A 139 -6.03 -10.85 7.73
CA PHE A 139 -6.97 -11.76 8.36
C PHE A 139 -7.32 -12.93 7.44
N ASN A 140 -7.62 -14.05 8.07
CA ASN A 140 -8.37 -15.14 7.46
C ASN A 140 -9.75 -15.19 8.11
N VAL A 141 -10.78 -15.31 7.28
CA VAL A 141 -12.16 -15.51 7.72
C VAL A 141 -12.49 -16.98 7.53
N ASP A 142 -12.75 -17.69 8.63
CA ASP A 142 -13.14 -19.10 8.56
C ASP A 142 -14.59 -19.28 8.07
N GLU A 143 -15.00 -20.53 7.81
CA GLU A 143 -16.36 -20.88 7.35
C GLU A 143 -17.47 -20.45 8.33
N ASN A 144 -17.12 -20.13 9.58
CA ASN A 144 -18.04 -19.67 10.62
C ASN A 144 -18.01 -18.14 10.81
N ASN A 145 -17.40 -17.40 9.87
CA ASN A 145 -17.18 -15.95 9.93
C ASN A 145 -16.34 -15.48 11.12
N ASN A 146 -15.50 -16.34 11.71
CA ASN A 146 -14.52 -15.86 12.69
C ASN A 146 -13.30 -15.30 11.95
N SER A 147 -13.00 -14.03 12.22
CA SER A 147 -11.80 -13.37 11.69
C SER A 147 -10.64 -13.55 12.66
N LYS A 148 -9.51 -14.05 12.16
CA LYS A 148 -8.24 -14.15 12.92
C LYS A 148 -7.09 -13.64 12.06
N ILE A 149 -6.13 -12.96 12.69
CA ILE A 149 -4.88 -12.59 12.03
C ILE A 149 -4.17 -13.87 11.60
N ALA A 150 -3.93 -14.01 10.31
CA ALA A 150 -3.29 -15.17 9.68
C ALA A 150 -1.86 -14.86 9.22
N ASP A 151 -1.57 -13.60 8.90
CA ASP A 151 -0.22 -13.13 8.60
C ASP A 151 -0.04 -11.70 9.16
N SER A 152 1.19 -11.34 9.49
CA SER A 152 1.56 -10.00 9.93
C SER A 152 2.84 -9.59 9.22
N ILE A 153 2.72 -8.63 8.31
CA ILE A 153 3.80 -8.18 7.46
C ILE A 153 4.38 -6.89 8.06
N ILE A 154 5.62 -6.99 8.54
CA ILE A 154 6.41 -5.80 8.87
C ILE A 154 6.87 -5.17 7.56
N PRO A 155 6.44 -3.93 7.24
CA PRO A 155 6.75 -3.32 5.95
C PRO A 155 8.24 -3.02 5.85
N GLU A 156 8.89 -3.57 4.82
CA GLU A 156 10.30 -3.29 4.52
C GLU A 156 10.40 -1.98 3.73
N TYR A 157 11.50 -1.25 3.93
CA TYR A 157 11.77 -0.03 3.17
C TYR A 157 11.83 -0.30 1.67
N ASN A 158 11.23 0.60 0.88
CA ASN A 158 11.15 0.49 -0.59
C ASN A 158 10.51 -0.83 -1.03
N SER A 159 9.49 -1.30 -0.30
CA SER A 159 8.68 -2.45 -0.69
C SER A 159 7.28 -2.03 -1.12
N LEU A 160 6.83 -2.59 -2.24
CA LEU A 160 5.47 -2.46 -2.74
C LEU A 160 4.70 -3.73 -2.36
N ILE A 161 3.72 -3.60 -1.48
CA ILE A 161 2.79 -4.68 -1.13
C ILE A 161 1.53 -4.52 -1.98
N MET A 162 1.07 -5.59 -2.60
CA MET A 162 -0.17 -5.61 -3.39
C MET A 162 -1.03 -6.80 -3.02
N PHE A 163 -2.36 -6.65 -3.06
CA PHE A 163 -3.30 -7.76 -2.86
C PHE A 163 -4.60 -7.57 -3.64
N GLU A 164 -5.28 -8.68 -3.93
CA GLU A 164 -6.58 -8.68 -4.58
C GLU A 164 -7.67 -8.15 -3.64
N VAL A 165 -8.48 -7.20 -4.12
CA VAL A 165 -9.65 -6.67 -3.41
C VAL A 165 -10.82 -7.64 -3.58
N SER A 166 -11.34 -8.14 -2.46
CA SER A 166 -12.46 -9.08 -2.42
C SER A 166 -13.15 -9.05 -1.06
N LYS A 167 -14.29 -9.75 -0.93
CA LYS A 167 -14.94 -9.96 0.38
C LYS A 167 -14.11 -10.72 1.43
N HIS A 168 -12.96 -11.25 1.01
CA HIS A 168 -12.05 -12.00 1.86
C HIS A 168 -10.75 -11.23 2.15
N SER A 169 -10.51 -10.08 1.53
CA SER A 169 -9.27 -9.30 1.68
C SER A 169 -9.24 -8.45 2.95
N TRP A 170 -9.68 -9.03 4.07
CA TRP A 170 -9.70 -8.34 5.36
C TRP A 170 -8.29 -8.09 5.86
N HIS A 171 -7.98 -6.83 6.16
CA HIS A 171 -6.69 -6.41 6.68
C HIS A 171 -6.83 -5.18 7.59
N GLN A 172 -5.78 -4.93 8.37
CA GLN A 172 -5.65 -3.73 9.18
C GLN A 172 -4.19 -3.24 9.19
N VAL A 173 -3.97 -1.98 9.54
CA VAL A 173 -2.66 -1.47 9.95
C VAL A 173 -2.66 -1.43 11.46
N GLY A 174 -1.81 -2.27 12.07
CA GLY A 174 -1.65 -2.28 13.53
C GLY A 174 -1.23 -0.91 14.05
N GLU A 175 -1.64 -0.60 15.28
CA GLU A 175 -1.29 0.67 15.93
C GLU A 175 0.23 0.90 15.95
N ILE A 176 0.66 2.13 15.73
CA ILE A 176 2.05 2.55 15.93
C ILE A 176 2.31 2.74 17.42
N LEU A 177 3.32 2.04 17.95
CA LEU A 177 3.60 1.96 19.39
C LEU A 177 4.80 2.81 19.83
N GLN A 178 5.53 3.40 18.88
CA GLN A 178 6.71 4.21 19.14
C GLN A 178 6.65 5.53 18.37
N ASP A 179 7.47 6.50 18.76
CA ASP A 179 7.53 7.82 18.14
C ASP A 179 8.28 7.76 16.80
N ILE A 180 7.60 7.22 15.79
CA ILE A 180 8.05 7.10 14.40
C ILE A 180 7.01 7.73 13.47
N GLN A 181 7.43 8.07 12.25
CA GLN A 181 6.54 8.50 11.18
C GLN A 181 6.60 7.49 10.04
N ARG A 182 5.60 6.60 9.99
CA ARG A 182 5.48 5.58 8.95
C ARG A 182 4.81 6.17 7.71
N LEU A 183 5.60 6.55 6.72
CA LEU A 183 5.18 7.09 5.43
C LEU A 183 4.89 5.95 4.44
N THR A 184 3.71 6.01 3.83
CA THR A 184 3.27 5.09 2.79
C THR A 184 2.56 5.83 1.67
N VAL A 185 2.79 5.40 0.42
CA VAL A 185 1.90 5.77 -0.70
C VAL A 185 0.98 4.60 -0.98
N THR A 186 -0.32 4.82 -0.88
CA THR A 186 -1.34 3.78 -0.99
C THR A 186 -2.33 4.16 -2.09
N GLY A 187 -2.87 3.14 -2.76
CA GLY A 187 -3.93 3.33 -3.74
C GLY A 187 -4.46 2.01 -4.26
N TRP A 188 -5.27 2.09 -5.32
CA TRP A 188 -5.89 0.96 -5.98
C TRP A 188 -5.68 1.00 -7.48
N TYR A 189 -5.52 -0.18 -8.08
CA TYR A 189 -5.68 -0.38 -9.51
C TYR A 189 -7.16 -0.63 -9.83
N HIS A 190 -7.67 0.05 -10.84
CA HIS A 190 -9.07 0.04 -11.25
C HIS A 190 -9.30 -0.76 -12.53
N GLY A 191 -10.56 -1.19 -12.74
CA GLY A 191 -11.00 -2.03 -13.87
C GLY A 191 -11.60 -1.32 -15.06
#